data_AF-A0A411DJR5-F1
#
_entry.id   AF-A0A411DJR5-F1
#
_cell.length_a   1.000
_cell.length_b   1.000
_cell.length_c   1.000
_cell.angle_alpha   90.00
_cell.angle_beta   90.00
_cell.angle_gamma   90.00
#
_symmetry.space_group_name_H-M   'P 1'
#
loop_
_entity.id
_entity.type
_entity.pdbx_description
1 polymer ?
#
loop_
_entity_poly.entity_id
_entity_poly.type
_entity_poly.pdbx_seq_one_letter_code
_entity_poly.pdbx_strand_id
1 'polypeptide(L)'
;MCRYAQKTYKSHYVCFKCRKSFKQPDAYDIIKRIEKEKVYHEPGKSVRNVGYAFTKAGTQVLEKIVSEIENRTIKCPECSSMMADMGKDFKAPKKTALKEWKIIESLFKTGKCFHSCGCDGIGYIPENPKDYETYLNNILKTYQEYLAAYQKTPIEKCPEKNDEIKYWSDNIQKIKIEIIDNRFEIIL
;
A
#
# COMPACT_ATOMS: atom_id res chain seq x y z
N MET A 1 -15.80 11.09 -13.89
CA MET A 1 -14.62 11.97 -13.75
C MET A 1 -13.70 11.38 -12.70
N CYS A 2 -12.42 11.13 -13.01
CA CYS A 2 -11.47 10.58 -12.05
C CYS A 2 -11.23 11.59 -10.92
N ARG A 3 -11.54 11.20 -9.68
CA ARG A 3 -11.43 12.05 -8.47
C ARG A 3 -10.02 12.64 -8.31
N TYR A 4 -9.02 11.92 -8.79
CA TYR A 4 -7.59 12.26 -8.66
C TYR A 4 -7.05 13.15 -9.77
N ALA A 5 -7.81 13.42 -10.83
CA ALA A 5 -7.33 14.23 -11.96
C ALA A 5 -7.20 15.73 -11.64
N GLN A 6 -7.88 16.22 -10.60
CA GLN A 6 -7.99 17.67 -10.31
C GLN A 6 -7.29 18.11 -9.02
N LYS A 7 -6.87 17.18 -8.15
CA LYS A 7 -6.25 17.50 -6.84
C LYS A 7 -5.17 16.49 -6.49
N THR A 8 -4.06 16.95 -5.88
CA THR A 8 -3.05 16.10 -5.28
C THR A 8 -3.56 15.57 -3.94
N TYR A 9 -3.95 14.28 -3.92
CA TYR A 9 -4.36 13.61 -2.69
C TYR A 9 -3.15 12.99 -2.00
N LYS A 10 -3.09 13.13 -0.69
CA LYS A 10 -2.03 12.62 0.17
C LYS A 10 -2.36 11.19 0.60
N SER A 11 -1.40 10.28 0.46
CA SER A 11 -1.53 8.94 1.01
C SER A 11 -1.55 8.97 2.53
N HIS A 12 -2.37 8.11 3.12
CA HIS A 12 -2.43 7.91 4.55
C HIS A 12 -1.47 6.83 4.98
N TYR A 13 -0.59 7.16 5.92
CA TYR A 13 0.31 6.21 6.55
C TYR A 13 -0.22 5.85 7.93
N VAL A 14 -0.08 4.59 8.32
CA VAL A 14 -0.55 4.05 9.60
C VAL A 14 0.56 3.37 10.39
N CYS A 15 0.62 3.63 11.69
CA CYS A 15 1.36 2.79 12.62
C CYS A 15 0.38 1.91 13.39
N PHE A 16 0.41 0.59 13.16
CA PHE A 16 -0.49 -0.36 13.85
C PHE A 16 -0.19 -0.49 15.34
N LYS A 17 1.09 -0.40 15.75
CA LYS A 17 1.49 -0.42 17.18
C LYS A 17 0.88 0.74 17.96
N CYS A 18 0.99 1.96 17.41
CA CYS A 18 0.49 3.17 18.05
C CYS A 18 -0.97 3.50 17.72
N ARG A 19 -1.56 2.83 16.72
CA ARG A 19 -2.89 3.13 16.17
C ARG A 19 -3.03 4.60 15.78
N LYS A 20 -2.02 5.10 15.08
CA LYS A 20 -1.94 6.48 14.58
C LYS A 20 -1.92 6.51 13.07
N SER A 21 -2.57 7.52 12.50
CA SER A 21 -2.51 7.82 11.07
C SER A 21 -1.97 9.22 10.84
N PHE A 22 -1.11 9.35 9.82
CA PHE A 22 -0.57 10.62 9.35
C PHE A 22 -0.64 10.66 7.82
N LYS A 23 -1.01 11.81 7.27
CA LYS A 23 -0.95 12.04 5.81
C LYS A 23 0.47 12.43 5.43
N GLN A 24 1.01 11.82 4.40
CA GLN A 24 2.30 12.22 3.84
C GLN A 24 2.09 13.10 2.61
N PRO A 25 2.85 14.20 2.46
CA PRO A 25 2.87 14.95 1.22
C PRO A 25 3.26 14.04 0.06
N ASP A 26 2.58 14.23 -1.07
CA ASP A 26 2.90 13.56 -2.32
C ASP A 26 4.31 13.98 -2.80
N ALA A 27 4.98 13.12 -3.55
CA ALA A 27 6.32 13.40 -4.06
C ALA A 27 6.34 14.71 -4.87
N TYR A 28 5.30 14.97 -5.66
CA TYR A 28 5.17 16.21 -6.43
C TYR A 28 5.17 17.46 -5.55
N ASP A 29 4.39 17.45 -4.46
CA ASP A 29 4.31 18.59 -3.53
C ASP A 29 5.69 18.86 -2.88
N ILE A 30 6.44 17.80 -2.57
CA ILE A 30 7.78 17.90 -1.99
C ILE A 30 8.77 18.47 -3.00
N ILE A 31 8.76 17.95 -4.23
CA ILE A 31 9.63 18.42 -5.33
C ILE A 31 9.37 19.89 -5.62
N LYS A 32 8.12 20.33 -5.67
CA LYS A 32 7.77 21.74 -5.87
C LYS A 32 8.34 22.65 -4.77
N ARG A 33 8.38 22.17 -3.52
CA ARG A 33 9.03 22.90 -2.42
C ARG A 33 10.54 22.97 -2.61
N ILE A 34 11.18 21.84 -2.93
CA ILE A 34 12.62 21.76 -3.18
C ILE A 34 13.02 22.66 -4.36
N GLU A 35 12.21 22.71 -5.42
CA GLU A 35 12.45 23.57 -6.57
C GLU A 35 12.47 25.04 -6.17
N LYS A 36 11.58 25.46 -5.27
CA LYS A 36 11.52 26.83 -4.77
C LYS A 36 12.68 27.15 -3.83
N GLU A 37 12.95 26.26 -2.87
CA GLU A 37 13.96 26.45 -1.83
C GLU A 37 15.38 26.19 -2.34
N LYS A 38 15.52 25.53 -3.50
CA LYS A 38 16.78 25.05 -4.10
C LYS A 38 17.58 24.14 -3.17
N VAL A 39 16.90 23.54 -2.19
CA VAL A 39 17.48 22.80 -1.08
C VAL A 39 16.69 21.52 -0.82
N TYR A 40 17.40 20.41 -0.63
CA TYR A 40 16.83 19.13 -0.26
C TYR A 40 17.32 18.68 1.12
N HIS A 41 16.36 18.31 1.98
CA HIS A 41 16.61 17.76 3.31
C HIS A 41 16.53 16.23 3.24
N GLU A 42 17.69 15.60 3.29
CA GLU A 42 17.77 14.14 3.29
C GLU A 42 17.38 13.55 4.66
N PRO A 43 16.61 12.44 4.69
CA PRO A 43 16.31 11.75 5.94
C PRO A 43 17.60 11.32 6.68
N GLY A 44 17.86 11.94 7.83
CA GLY A 44 19.02 11.60 8.69
C GLY A 44 20.38 12.13 8.22
N LYS A 45 20.43 13.09 7.30
CA LYS A 45 21.67 13.65 6.74
C LYS A 45 21.62 15.19 6.68
N SER A 46 22.70 15.78 6.16
CA SER A 46 22.85 17.22 5.95
C SER A 46 21.99 17.76 4.80
N VAL A 47 21.81 19.07 4.80
CA VAL A 47 21.10 19.85 3.80
C VAL A 47 21.92 19.91 2.50
N ARG A 48 21.33 19.58 1.35
CA ARG A 48 21.98 19.66 0.03
C ARG A 48 21.41 20.79 -0.81
N ASN A 49 22.26 21.63 -1.40
CA ASN A 49 21.83 22.54 -2.46
C ASN A 49 21.61 21.73 -3.74
N VAL A 50 20.43 21.81 -4.30
CA VAL A 50 19.99 21.03 -5.48
C VAL A 50 19.41 21.93 -6.57
N GLY A 51 19.74 23.23 -6.56
CA GLY A 51 19.21 24.15 -7.55
C GLY A 51 19.53 23.76 -9.00
N TYR A 52 20.70 23.14 -9.22
CA TYR A 52 21.15 22.65 -10.52
C TYR A 52 20.35 21.44 -11.04
N ALA A 53 19.66 20.70 -10.16
CA ALA A 53 18.85 19.53 -10.53
C ALA A 53 17.64 19.92 -11.39
N PHE A 54 17.17 21.17 -11.29
CA PHE A 54 16.01 21.70 -12.03
C PHE A 54 16.39 22.29 -13.40
N THR A 55 17.50 21.84 -13.98
CA THR A 55 17.93 22.19 -15.33
C THR A 55 17.88 20.96 -16.22
N LYS A 56 17.88 21.14 -17.55
CA LYS A 56 17.91 20.02 -18.50
C LYS A 56 19.13 19.10 -18.29
N ALA A 57 20.26 19.64 -17.85
CA ALA A 57 21.46 18.86 -17.53
C ALA A 57 21.35 18.12 -16.18
N GLY A 58 20.44 18.56 -15.31
CA GLY A 58 20.20 18.01 -13.97
C GLY A 58 19.16 16.89 -13.91
N THR A 59 18.55 16.48 -15.03
CA THR A 59 17.43 15.51 -15.06
C THR A 59 17.70 14.22 -14.29
N GLN A 60 18.87 13.60 -14.47
CA GLN A 60 19.23 12.38 -13.75
C GLN A 60 19.29 12.58 -12.23
N VAL A 61 19.70 13.78 -11.80
CA VAL A 61 19.74 14.14 -10.38
C VAL A 61 18.33 14.36 -9.85
N LEU A 62 17.46 15.01 -10.62
CA LEU A 62 16.05 15.17 -10.26
C LEU A 62 15.34 13.81 -10.15
N GLU A 63 15.54 12.90 -11.11
CA GLU A 63 14.99 11.53 -11.08
C GLU A 63 15.45 10.78 -9.82
N LYS A 64 16.73 10.92 -9.46
CA LYS A 64 17.25 10.33 -8.22
C LYS A 64 16.56 10.92 -6.98
N ILE A 65 16.39 12.24 -6.91
CA ILE A 65 15.70 12.90 -5.79
C ILE A 65 14.24 12.44 -5.70
N VAL A 66 13.53 12.37 -6.84
CA VAL A 66 12.15 11.85 -6.92
C VAL A 66 12.10 10.42 -6.39
N SER A 67 12.99 9.54 -6.87
CA SER A 67 13.07 8.15 -6.44
C SER A 67 13.35 8.02 -4.93
N GLU A 68 14.25 8.84 -4.38
CA GLU A 68 14.54 8.88 -2.94
C GLU A 68 13.31 9.32 -2.12
N ILE A 69 12.54 10.28 -2.62
CA ILE A 69 11.32 10.78 -1.97
C ILE A 69 10.20 9.74 -2.03
N GLU A 70 10.00 9.08 -3.17
CA GLU A 70 8.95 8.07 -3.37
C GLU A 70 9.22 6.80 -2.55
N ASN A 71 10.49 6.40 -2.46
CA ASN A 71 10.89 5.18 -1.75
C ASN A 71 11.32 5.43 -0.29
N ARG A 72 11.05 6.63 0.25
CA ARG A 72 11.46 6.98 1.61
C ARG A 72 10.72 6.13 2.64
N THR A 73 11.45 5.61 3.62
CA THR A 73 10.83 4.94 4.76
C THR A 73 10.11 5.94 5.65
N ILE A 74 8.82 5.71 5.92
CA ILE A 74 8.03 6.52 6.84
C ILE A 74 8.01 5.87 8.22
N LYS A 75 8.50 6.59 9.24
CA LYS A 75 8.54 6.14 10.64
C LYS A 75 7.46 6.82 11.47
N CYS A 76 6.92 6.09 12.44
CA CYS A 76 5.98 6.62 13.40
C CYS A 76 6.67 7.64 14.32
N PRO A 77 6.13 8.85 14.51
CA PRO A 77 6.73 9.83 15.41
C PRO A 77 6.61 9.47 16.90
N GLU A 78 5.80 8.47 17.27
CA GLU A 78 5.70 8.03 18.68
C GLU A 78 6.64 6.88 19.02
N CYS A 79 6.76 5.86 18.17
CA CYS A 79 7.48 4.64 18.48
C CYS A 79 8.58 4.28 17.48
N SER A 80 8.83 5.15 16.50
CA SER A 80 9.82 4.97 15.43
C SER A 80 9.64 3.72 14.55
N SER A 81 8.57 2.95 14.74
CA SER A 81 8.25 1.78 13.89
C SER A 81 7.86 2.23 12.48
N MET A 82 8.11 1.38 11.48
CA MET A 82 7.69 1.62 10.10
C MET A 82 6.17 1.77 10.03
N MET A 83 5.73 2.71 9.20
CA MET A 83 4.32 2.94 8.92
C MET A 83 3.90 2.28 7.61
N ALA A 84 2.71 1.69 7.58
CA ALA A 84 2.08 1.12 6.41
C ALA A 84 1.45 2.21 5.55
N ASP A 85 1.70 2.21 4.22
CA ASP A 85 0.94 3.03 3.28
C ASP A 85 -0.43 2.40 3.04
N MET A 86 -1.48 3.08 3.50
CA MET A 86 -2.86 2.63 3.36
C MET A 86 -3.54 3.25 2.13
N GLY A 87 -2.89 4.16 1.41
CA GLY A 87 -3.45 4.82 0.24
C GLY A 87 -4.31 6.05 0.54
N LYS A 88 -4.93 6.57 -0.53
CA LYS A 88 -5.54 7.91 -0.57
C LYS A 88 -6.97 7.95 -0.05
N ASP A 89 -7.71 6.84 -0.15
CA ASP A 89 -9.10 6.75 0.31
C ASP A 89 -9.23 6.19 1.73
N PHE A 90 -8.12 5.88 2.40
CA PHE A 90 -8.15 5.31 3.74
C PHE A 90 -8.67 6.32 4.77
N LYS A 91 -9.65 5.88 5.57
CA LYS A 91 -10.12 6.60 6.75
C LYS A 91 -9.74 5.83 8.01
N ALA A 92 -8.84 6.43 8.79
CA ALA A 92 -8.38 5.81 10.03
C ALA A 92 -9.53 5.72 11.07
N PRO A 93 -9.69 4.56 11.74
CA PRO A 93 -10.53 4.43 12.92
C PRO A 93 -10.15 5.40 14.05
N LYS A 94 -11.05 5.50 15.04
CA LYS A 94 -10.67 6.07 16.33
C LYS A 94 -9.53 5.24 16.94
N LYS A 95 -8.58 5.88 17.63
CA LYS A 95 -7.45 5.19 18.28
C LYS A 95 -7.91 4.06 19.21
N THR A 96 -9.06 4.23 19.87
CA THR A 96 -9.66 3.27 20.81
C THR A 96 -10.37 2.09 20.14
N ALA A 97 -10.63 2.14 18.83
CA ALA A 97 -11.36 1.10 18.10
C ALA A 97 -10.47 -0.13 17.81
N LEU A 98 -10.13 -0.90 18.85
CA LEU A 98 -9.17 -2.02 18.77
C LEU A 98 -9.53 -3.06 17.70
N LYS A 99 -10.81 -3.40 17.58
CA LYS A 99 -11.30 -4.40 16.64
C LYS A 99 -11.11 -3.93 15.19
N GLU A 100 -11.46 -2.68 14.89
CA GLU A 100 -11.28 -2.07 13.56
C GLU A 100 -9.79 -2.01 13.19
N TRP A 101 -8.92 -1.62 14.12
CA TRP A 101 -7.47 -1.59 13.88
C TRP A 101 -6.90 -2.98 13.57
N LYS A 102 -7.36 -4.02 14.28
CA LYS A 102 -6.95 -5.39 14.02
C LYS A 102 -7.38 -5.83 12.60
N ILE A 103 -8.62 -5.56 12.22
CA ILE A 103 -9.11 -5.87 10.87
C ILE A 103 -8.26 -5.16 9.81
N ILE A 104 -7.99 -3.87 9.98
CA ILE A 104 -7.20 -3.10 9.00
C ILE A 104 -5.75 -3.61 8.89
N GLU A 105 -5.11 -3.95 10.01
CA GLU A 105 -3.78 -4.54 10.01
C GLU A 105 -3.75 -5.86 9.24
N SER A 106 -4.74 -6.71 9.48
CA SER A 106 -4.87 -7.99 8.80
C SER A 106 -5.20 -7.83 7.31
N LEU A 107 -6.08 -6.89 6.94
CA LEU A 107 -6.31 -6.52 5.53
C LEU A 107 -5.01 -6.10 4.84
N PHE A 108 -4.22 -5.24 5.48
CA PHE A 108 -2.93 -4.79 4.95
C PHE A 108 -1.95 -5.94 4.74
N LYS A 109 -1.83 -6.87 5.70
CA LYS A 109 -0.97 -8.07 5.57
C LYS A 109 -1.35 -8.93 4.37
N THR A 110 -2.64 -9.00 4.06
CA THR A 110 -3.16 -9.73 2.89
C THR A 110 -3.08 -8.93 1.57
N GLY A 111 -2.47 -7.74 1.59
CA GLY A 111 -2.25 -6.91 0.40
C GLY A 111 -3.38 -5.93 0.07
N LYS A 112 -4.43 -5.85 0.90
CA LYS A 112 -5.52 -4.89 0.70
C LYS A 112 -5.09 -3.51 1.20
N CYS A 113 -4.94 -2.58 0.26
CA CYS A 113 -4.76 -1.14 0.51
C CYS A 113 -5.88 -0.31 -0.15
N PHE A 114 -5.95 0.98 0.18
CA PHE A 114 -7.00 1.90 -0.27
C PHE A 114 -6.49 2.91 -1.31
N HIS A 115 -5.67 2.42 -2.25
CA HIS A 115 -5.22 3.16 -3.44
C HIS A 115 -6.26 3.10 -4.56
N SER A 116 -7.54 3.33 -4.27
CA SER A 116 -8.56 3.29 -5.33
C SER A 116 -8.35 4.47 -6.29
N CYS A 117 -8.68 4.29 -7.57
CA CYS A 117 -8.76 5.40 -8.54
C CYS A 117 -10.08 6.19 -8.44
N GLY A 118 -10.93 5.84 -7.47
CA GLY A 118 -12.24 6.43 -7.23
C GLY A 118 -13.35 5.90 -8.15
N CYS A 119 -13.03 5.06 -9.14
CA CYS A 119 -14.01 4.48 -10.07
C CYS A 119 -14.73 3.26 -9.46
N ASP A 120 -13.97 2.36 -8.81
CA ASP A 120 -14.50 1.10 -8.27
C ASP A 120 -14.74 1.14 -6.75
N GLY A 121 -14.50 2.30 -6.14
CA GLY A 121 -14.58 2.49 -4.69
C GLY A 121 -13.51 1.70 -3.92
N ILE A 122 -13.69 1.63 -2.59
CA ILE A 122 -12.74 0.95 -1.69
C ILE A 122 -12.99 -0.56 -1.57
N GLY A 123 -14.07 -1.05 -2.17
CA GLY A 123 -14.57 -2.42 -1.98
C GLY A 123 -15.15 -2.64 -0.58
N TYR A 124 -15.51 -3.89 -0.29
CA TYR A 124 -16.03 -4.29 1.02
C TYR A 124 -14.93 -4.28 2.09
N ILE A 125 -15.27 -3.79 3.28
CA ILE A 125 -14.43 -3.80 4.47
C ILE A 125 -15.19 -4.56 5.56
N PRO A 126 -14.63 -5.66 6.08
CA PRO A 126 -15.24 -6.40 7.18
C PRO A 126 -15.40 -5.53 8.44
N GLU A 127 -16.54 -5.63 9.12
CA GLU A 127 -16.83 -4.81 10.29
C GLU A 127 -16.59 -5.56 11.62
N ASN A 128 -16.64 -6.89 11.56
CA ASN A 128 -16.50 -7.76 12.71
C ASN A 128 -15.68 -9.03 12.37
N PRO A 129 -15.28 -9.83 13.37
CA PRO A 129 -14.47 -11.03 13.13
C PRO A 129 -15.12 -12.06 12.20
N LYS A 130 -16.45 -12.22 12.25
CA LYS A 130 -17.15 -13.20 11.41
C LYS A 130 -17.18 -12.75 9.95
N ASP A 131 -17.46 -11.46 9.72
CA ASP A 131 -17.34 -10.84 8.40
C ASP A 131 -15.92 -11.01 7.84
N TYR A 132 -14.90 -10.90 8.71
CA TYR A 132 -13.52 -11.02 8.29
C TYR A 132 -13.14 -12.45 7.90
N GLU A 133 -13.59 -13.44 8.67
CA GLU A 133 -13.47 -14.86 8.30
C GLU A 133 -14.14 -15.14 6.95
N THR A 134 -15.37 -14.66 6.74
CA THR A 134 -16.07 -14.80 5.45
C THR A 134 -15.29 -14.13 4.32
N TYR A 135 -14.76 -12.93 4.55
CA TYR A 135 -13.95 -12.20 3.58
C TYR A 135 -12.69 -12.97 3.18
N LEU A 136 -11.93 -13.49 4.14
CA LEU A 136 -10.71 -14.25 3.87
C LEU A 136 -11.00 -15.53 3.09
N ASN A 137 -12.05 -16.27 3.46
CA ASN A 137 -12.44 -17.48 2.74
C ASN A 137 -12.90 -17.18 1.31
N ASN A 138 -13.64 -16.10 1.09
CA ASN A 138 -14.03 -15.67 -0.26
C ASN A 138 -12.81 -15.32 -1.11
N ILE A 139 -11.85 -14.58 -0.56
CA ILE A 139 -10.59 -14.27 -1.26
C ILE A 139 -9.79 -15.53 -1.55
N LEU A 140 -9.66 -16.42 -0.57
CA LEU A 140 -8.94 -17.69 -0.74
C LEU A 140 -9.52 -18.49 -1.91
N LYS A 141 -10.84 -18.61 -1.95
CA LYS A 141 -11.55 -19.29 -3.04
C LYS A 141 -11.28 -18.63 -4.38
N THR A 142 -11.43 -17.31 -4.49
CA THR A 142 -11.15 -16.58 -5.73
C THR A 142 -9.71 -16.77 -6.21
N TYR A 143 -8.73 -16.72 -5.30
CA TYR A 143 -7.33 -16.93 -5.67
C TYR A 143 -7.05 -18.37 -6.11
N GLN A 144 -7.70 -19.36 -5.49
CA GLN A 144 -7.63 -20.76 -5.92
C GLN A 144 -8.23 -20.95 -7.33
N GLU A 145 -9.35 -20.29 -7.63
CA GLU A 145 -9.96 -20.27 -8.95
C GLU A 145 -9.02 -19.65 -10.00
N TYR A 146 -8.38 -18.52 -9.68
CA TYR A 146 -7.37 -17.92 -10.55
C TYR A 146 -6.18 -18.84 -10.79
N LEU A 147 -5.59 -19.41 -9.73
CA LEU A 147 -4.49 -20.35 -9.85
C LEU A 147 -4.87 -21.54 -10.77
N ALA A 148 -6.06 -22.12 -10.57
CA ALA A 148 -6.56 -23.20 -11.41
C ALA A 148 -6.76 -22.79 -12.87
N ALA A 149 -7.22 -21.56 -13.12
CA ALA A 149 -7.36 -21.02 -14.48
C ALA A 149 -6.00 -20.87 -15.16
N TYR A 150 -5.00 -20.26 -14.50
CA TYR A 150 -3.65 -20.12 -15.05
C TYR A 150 -2.97 -21.46 -15.31
N GLN A 151 -3.15 -22.44 -14.42
CA GLN A 151 -2.61 -23.80 -14.62
C GLN A 151 -3.16 -24.47 -15.89
N LYS A 152 -4.44 -24.25 -16.21
CA LYS A 152 -5.11 -24.80 -17.41
C LYS A 152 -4.76 -24.06 -18.70
N THR A 153 -4.37 -22.78 -18.63
CA THR A 153 -4.03 -21.98 -19.81
C THR A 153 -2.75 -22.51 -20.49
N PRO A 154 -2.73 -22.76 -21.81
CA PRO A 154 -1.51 -23.12 -22.53
C PRO A 154 -0.44 -22.03 -22.43
N ILE A 155 0.84 -22.42 -22.33
CA ILE A 155 1.95 -21.47 -22.15
C ILE A 155 2.08 -20.49 -23.33
N GLU A 156 1.70 -20.90 -24.55
CA GLU A 156 1.77 -20.02 -25.72
C GLU A 156 0.80 -18.83 -25.62
N LYS A 157 -0.28 -18.97 -24.85
CA LYS A 157 -1.29 -17.89 -24.66
C LYS A 157 -0.92 -16.93 -23.53
N CYS A 158 -0.01 -17.31 -22.65
CA CYS A 158 0.41 -16.51 -21.50
C CYS A 158 1.89 -16.80 -21.21
N PRO A 159 2.80 -16.01 -21.82
CA PRO A 159 4.24 -16.17 -21.60
C PRO A 159 4.65 -16.03 -20.13
N GLU A 160 3.92 -15.22 -19.36
CA GLU A 160 4.13 -14.97 -17.92
C GLU A 160 3.43 -16.00 -17.02
N LYS A 161 2.92 -17.11 -17.58
CA LYS A 161 2.13 -18.12 -16.85
C LYS A 161 2.79 -18.59 -15.54
N ASN A 162 4.10 -18.84 -15.56
CA ASN A 162 4.80 -19.34 -14.38
C ASN A 162 4.88 -18.28 -13.27
N ASP A 163 5.05 -17.01 -13.64
CA ASP A 163 5.09 -15.90 -12.70
C ASP A 163 3.72 -15.68 -12.07
N GLU A 164 2.65 -15.77 -12.88
CA GLU A 164 1.26 -15.74 -12.39
C GLU A 164 0.95 -16.90 -11.44
N ILE A 165 1.31 -18.14 -11.81
CA ILE A 165 1.12 -19.32 -10.94
C ILE A 165 1.83 -19.12 -9.61
N LYS A 166 3.07 -18.64 -9.64
CA LYS A 166 3.85 -18.35 -8.42
C LYS A 166 3.17 -17.26 -7.59
N TYR A 167 2.78 -16.15 -8.23
CA TYR A 167 2.11 -15.04 -7.57
C TYR A 167 0.82 -15.47 -6.86
N TRP A 168 -0.06 -16.21 -7.53
CA TRP A 168 -1.31 -16.68 -6.92
C TRP A 168 -1.06 -17.73 -5.84
N SER A 169 -0.10 -18.65 -6.05
CA SER A 169 0.32 -19.61 -5.03
C SER A 169 0.81 -18.93 -3.75
N ASP A 170 1.70 -17.94 -3.88
CA ASP A 170 2.25 -17.19 -2.75
C ASP A 170 1.14 -16.42 -1.99
N ASN A 171 0.21 -15.80 -2.73
CA ASN A 171 -0.91 -15.10 -2.11
C ASN A 171 -1.89 -16.05 -1.42
N ILE A 172 -2.17 -17.23 -1.98
CA ILE A 172 -2.97 -18.28 -1.31
C ILE A 172 -2.32 -18.66 0.03
N GLN A 173 -1.01 -18.84 0.09
CA GLN A 173 -0.32 -19.17 1.34
C GLN A 173 -0.45 -18.04 2.36
N LYS A 174 -0.29 -16.76 1.95
CA LYS A 174 -0.51 -15.62 2.85
C LYS A 174 -1.91 -15.59 3.45
N ILE A 175 -2.95 -15.82 2.62
CA ILE A 175 -4.33 -15.85 3.11
C ILE A 175 -4.55 -17.02 4.08
N LYS A 176 -4.05 -18.22 3.77
CA LYS A 176 -4.16 -19.38 4.65
C LYS A 176 -3.49 -19.13 6.01
N ILE A 177 -2.28 -18.54 6.01
CA ILE A 177 -1.58 -18.18 7.24
C ILE A 177 -2.41 -17.17 8.05
N GLU A 178 -2.96 -16.13 7.42
CA GLU A 178 -3.78 -15.13 8.13
C GLU A 178 -5.07 -15.74 8.71
N ILE A 179 -5.73 -16.68 8.01
CA ILE A 179 -6.88 -17.44 8.54
C ILE A 179 -6.47 -18.21 9.81
N ILE A 180 -5.36 -18.94 9.75
CA ILE A 180 -4.84 -19.75 10.87
C ILE A 180 -4.43 -18.87 12.05
N ASP A 181 -3.71 -17.77 11.81
CA ASP A 181 -3.25 -16.84 12.85
C ASP A 181 -4.42 -16.17 13.59
N ASN A 182 -5.55 -15.98 12.91
CA ASN A 182 -6.78 -15.48 13.52
C ASN A 182 -7.66 -16.58 14.13
N ARG A 183 -7.25 -17.85 14.05
CA ARG A 183 -8.00 -19.03 14.52
C ARG A 183 -9.37 -19.18 13.85
N PHE A 184 -9.45 -18.81 12.59
CA PHE A 184 -10.63 -19.02 11.76
C PHE A 184 -10.57 -20.38 11.06
N GLU A 185 -11.71 -20.83 10.56
CA GLU A 185 -11.80 -22.06 9.80
C GLU A 185 -11.63 -21.81 8.30
N ILE A 186 -10.85 -22.67 7.63
CA ILE A 186 -10.77 -22.68 6.17
C ILE A 186 -12.01 -23.40 5.65
N ILE A 187 -12.84 -22.65 4.92
CA ILE A 187 -14.02 -23.17 4.24
C ILE A 187 -13.58 -23.55 2.82
N LEU A 188 -13.52 -24.85 2.55
CA LEU A 188 -13.15 -25.43 1.24
C LEU A 188 -14.32 -25.41 0.26
#